data_AF-A0AB39RA95-F1
#
_entry.id   AF-A0AB39RA95-F1
#
_cell.length_a   1.000
_cell.length_b   1.000
_cell.length_c   1.000
_cell.angle_alpha   90.00
_cell.angle_beta   90.00
_cell.angle_gamma   90.00
#
_symmetry.space_group_name_H-M   'P 1'
#
loop_
_entity.id
_entity.type
_entity.pdbx_description
1 polymer ?
#
loop_
_entity_poly.entity_id
_entity_poly.type
_entity_poly.pdbx_seq_one_letter_code
_entity_poly.pdbx_strand_id
1 'polypeptide(L)'
;MYEFNPVSPTYAISDTLVAHRLHGRSRTRAELPGGCRLTLHTRAGNGEMEAALAAPSPSGPARICTARISAHTPTPATARILDTVARYAPALPDARDIHPPLAAVTRLLTTGAPFQRAGEPGLFIQFGHAEAWLEGRRLSVTLEGPGNGVSLALGGPWDAPSTARLTAAVLRELTDARQLAGEVASLLKPGPWQIMCDPWHPDAALVLAADRSLDPEDPLGRRISWAFRGVQHQLRAEQPDWEFQELISVHGSAVALRITVHDRAVPRLVRKVVGDGASGPGEPGNTRTTFTPADLPTPPDFTPDPPPGEAPSLDLRVASKDERWLYGVNLGLGDWAYVLDGNTVFYGPGWYPFHEHVTRREQDPTAPLNTRDIPTGRTVPARVRISPDVEHLSCRNEYVELTPVDHRVEARLHLFAGREHAYTLVRAVTLEIDLRAKRVLLPFRIPPALRHQAQVKGQRVLDLMLAARRERRRGVKEPRAVLGSWELSTPRRATAPDGASDRQTCPGAQRSTSPPSPGQSRTGSRTFRRAYP
;
A
#
# COMPACT_ATOMS: atom_id res chain seq x y z
N MET A 1 25.85 28.14 -5.22
CA MET A 1 25.42 28.42 -6.61
C MET A 1 23.91 28.59 -6.60
N TYR A 2 23.35 29.46 -7.45
CA TYR A 2 21.91 29.45 -7.71
C TYR A 2 21.60 28.31 -8.68
N GLU A 3 20.58 27.51 -8.40
CA GLU A 3 20.04 26.59 -9.40
C GLU A 3 19.37 27.41 -10.50
N PHE A 4 19.86 27.27 -11.74
CA PHE A 4 19.17 27.81 -12.90
C PHE A 4 17.92 26.97 -13.15
N ASN A 5 16.79 27.43 -12.62
CA ASN A 5 15.50 26.79 -12.79
C ASN A 5 14.79 27.41 -14.01
N PRO A 6 14.82 26.78 -15.20
CA PRO A 6 14.31 27.39 -16.42
C PRO A 6 12.80 27.62 -16.35
N VAL A 7 12.36 28.80 -16.77
CA VAL A 7 10.93 29.12 -16.93
C VAL A 7 10.31 28.10 -17.90
N SER A 8 9.42 27.25 -17.39
CA SER A 8 8.86 26.10 -18.12
C SER A 8 8.23 26.54 -19.45
N PRO A 9 8.74 26.09 -20.60
CA PRO A 9 8.17 26.41 -21.91
C PRO A 9 6.84 25.69 -22.21
N THR A 10 6.30 24.83 -21.33
CA THR A 10 5.05 24.04 -21.52
C THR A 10 3.96 24.77 -22.31
N TYR A 11 3.54 25.96 -21.87
CA TYR A 11 2.45 26.70 -22.52
C TYR A 11 2.82 27.14 -23.94
N ALA A 12 3.97 27.78 -24.13
CA ALA A 12 4.45 28.20 -25.45
C ALA A 12 4.68 27.01 -26.41
N ILE A 13 5.09 25.84 -25.88
CA ILE A 13 5.14 24.59 -26.65
C ILE A 13 3.74 24.15 -27.06
N SER A 14 2.79 24.11 -26.12
CA SER A 14 1.38 23.75 -26.37
C SER A 14 0.75 24.64 -27.43
N ASP A 15 0.90 25.96 -27.30
CA ASP A 15 0.36 26.94 -28.24
C ASP A 15 0.98 26.78 -29.64
N THR A 16 2.29 26.52 -29.70
CA THR A 16 2.99 26.23 -30.98
C THR A 16 2.49 24.94 -31.63
N LEU A 17 2.24 23.89 -30.84
CA LEU A 17 1.70 22.61 -31.32
C LEU A 17 0.25 22.75 -31.82
N VAL A 18 -0.61 23.43 -31.04
CA VAL A 18 -2.00 23.73 -31.42
C VAL A 18 -2.03 24.58 -32.68
N ALA A 19 -1.24 25.64 -32.76
CA ALA A 19 -1.15 26.48 -33.96
C ALA A 19 -0.60 25.73 -35.19
N HIS A 20 0.34 24.80 -35.02
CA HIS A 20 0.85 23.95 -36.12
C HIS A 20 -0.25 23.01 -36.64
N ARG A 21 -0.95 22.30 -35.75
CA ARG A 21 -2.05 21.37 -36.08
C ARG A 21 -3.24 22.12 -36.71
N LEU A 22 -3.74 23.20 -36.10
CA LEU A 22 -4.90 23.96 -36.60
C LEU A 22 -4.70 24.58 -38.00
N HIS A 23 -3.49 25.05 -38.31
CA HIS A 23 -3.19 25.66 -39.61
C HIS A 23 -2.69 24.67 -40.67
N GLY A 24 -2.68 23.36 -40.39
CA GLY A 24 -2.26 22.32 -41.34
C GLY A 24 -0.85 22.51 -41.89
N ARG A 25 0.06 23.16 -41.15
CA ARG A 25 1.36 23.60 -41.68
C ARG A 25 2.31 22.42 -41.86
N SER A 26 2.96 22.31 -43.01
CA SER A 26 4.06 21.35 -43.21
C SER A 26 5.26 21.62 -42.30
N ARG A 27 5.46 22.88 -41.88
CA ARG A 27 6.52 23.32 -40.96
C ARG A 27 6.09 24.49 -40.07
N THR A 28 6.48 24.46 -38.79
CA THR A 28 6.44 25.62 -37.87
C THR A 28 7.81 25.77 -37.20
N ARG A 29 8.21 27.00 -36.87
CA ARG A 29 9.34 27.33 -35.98
C ARG A 29 8.86 28.32 -34.93
N ALA A 30 9.33 28.15 -33.70
CA ALA A 30 9.10 29.09 -32.59
C ALA A 30 10.35 29.18 -31.72
N GLU A 31 10.67 30.39 -31.27
CA GLU A 31 11.56 30.61 -30.12
C GLU A 31 10.69 30.59 -28.85
N LEU A 32 11.21 30.02 -27.77
CA LEU A 32 10.47 29.73 -26.54
C LEU A 32 11.15 30.38 -25.31
N PRO A 33 10.45 30.45 -24.15
CA PRO A 33 11.06 30.84 -22.88
C PRO A 33 12.35 30.05 -22.56
N GLY A 34 13.27 30.70 -21.86
CA GLY A 34 14.58 30.12 -21.53
C GLY A 34 15.53 29.94 -22.72
N GLY A 35 15.24 30.53 -23.89
CA GLY A 35 16.07 30.42 -25.09
C GLY A 35 15.98 29.07 -25.81
N CYS A 36 14.97 28.26 -25.48
CA CYS A 36 14.68 27.03 -26.21
C CYS A 36 14.11 27.34 -27.61
N ARG A 37 14.33 26.46 -28.57
CA ARG A 37 13.84 26.61 -29.95
C ARG A 37 13.14 25.36 -30.41
N LEU A 38 11.87 25.48 -30.83
CA LEU A 38 11.06 24.38 -31.32
C LEU A 38 10.86 24.49 -32.83
N THR A 39 11.18 23.42 -33.56
CA THR A 39 10.83 23.26 -34.98
C THR A 39 9.91 22.04 -35.11
N LEU A 40 8.71 22.27 -35.65
CA LEU A 40 7.73 21.22 -35.94
C LEU A 40 7.68 20.96 -37.44
N HIS A 41 7.55 19.70 -37.82
CA HIS A 41 7.30 19.23 -39.17
C HIS A 41 6.21 18.16 -39.15
N THR A 42 5.29 18.18 -40.12
CA THR A 42 4.32 17.08 -40.30
C THR A 42 4.66 16.33 -41.59
N ARG A 43 4.81 14.99 -41.51
CA ARG A 43 5.12 14.15 -42.68
C ARG A 43 3.85 13.82 -43.45
N ALA A 44 3.86 14.09 -44.76
CA ALA A 44 2.80 13.65 -45.66
C ALA A 44 2.71 12.12 -45.71
N GLY A 45 1.48 11.58 -45.68
CA GLY A 45 1.19 10.15 -45.65
C GLY A 45 0.53 9.70 -44.33
N ASN A 46 1.23 9.84 -43.21
CA ASN A 46 0.88 9.13 -41.96
C ASN A 46 0.34 10.02 -40.84
N GLY A 47 0.37 11.35 -40.98
CA GLY A 47 0.03 12.29 -39.90
C GLY A 47 1.05 12.35 -38.75
N GLU A 48 2.17 11.61 -38.86
CA GLU A 48 3.30 11.72 -37.92
C GLU A 48 3.86 13.14 -37.89
N MET A 49 4.16 13.60 -36.67
CA MET A 49 4.77 14.90 -36.42
C MET A 49 6.18 14.72 -35.85
N GLU A 50 7.15 15.36 -36.50
CA GLU A 50 8.54 15.41 -36.05
C GLU A 50 8.79 16.76 -35.36
N ALA A 51 9.11 16.73 -34.07
CA ALA A 51 9.38 17.89 -33.23
C ALA A 51 10.86 17.92 -32.82
N ALA A 52 11.63 18.84 -33.40
CA ALA A 52 13.00 19.10 -33.01
C ALA A 52 13.03 20.25 -32.00
N LEU A 53 13.37 19.95 -30.75
CA LEU A 53 13.53 20.90 -29.66
C LEU A 53 15.02 21.07 -29.33
N ALA A 54 15.56 22.26 -29.59
CA ALA A 54 16.87 22.65 -29.12
C ALA A 54 16.75 23.38 -27.77
N ALA A 55 17.48 22.90 -26.77
CA ALA A 55 17.62 23.54 -25.46
C ALA A 55 19.06 24.08 -25.31
N PRO A 56 19.23 25.35 -24.88
CA PRO A 56 20.56 25.92 -24.67
C PRO A 56 21.22 25.30 -23.43
N SER A 57 22.53 25.07 -23.49
CA SER A 57 23.35 24.72 -22.34
C SER A 57 24.14 25.97 -21.93
N PRO A 58 24.13 26.40 -20.66
CA PRO A 58 24.80 27.63 -20.23
C PRO A 58 26.35 27.53 -20.23
N SER A 59 26.89 26.34 -20.48
CA SER A 59 28.32 26.03 -20.32
C SER A 59 28.82 24.97 -21.32
N GLY A 60 28.08 24.70 -22.40
CA GLY A 60 28.43 23.64 -23.36
C GLY A 60 27.63 23.72 -24.67
N PRO A 61 27.77 22.72 -25.56
CA PRO A 61 27.00 22.69 -26.81
C PRO A 61 25.49 22.62 -26.56
N ALA A 62 24.67 23.07 -27.50
CA ALA A 62 23.21 22.92 -27.39
C ALA A 62 22.80 21.44 -27.33
N ARG A 63 21.73 21.14 -26.58
CA ARG A 63 21.06 19.82 -26.60
C ARG A 63 19.96 19.87 -27.64
N ILE A 64 19.80 18.81 -28.44
CA ILE A 64 18.77 18.76 -29.49
C ILE A 64 18.02 17.43 -29.35
N CYS A 65 16.79 17.46 -28.84
CA CYS A 65 15.92 16.30 -28.91
C CYS A 65 15.15 16.34 -30.23
N THR A 66 15.12 15.22 -30.96
CA THR A 66 14.22 15.04 -32.09
C THR A 66 13.19 13.98 -31.72
N ALA A 67 11.96 14.41 -31.46
CA ALA A 67 10.83 13.55 -31.15
C ALA A 67 10.05 13.23 -32.43
N ARG A 68 9.88 11.95 -32.75
CA ARG A 68 8.86 11.49 -33.71
C ARG A 68 7.63 11.04 -32.92
N ILE A 69 6.51 11.69 -33.17
CA ILE A 69 5.29 11.61 -32.35
C ILE A 69 4.15 11.09 -33.25
N SER A 70 3.49 10.02 -32.82
CA SER A 70 2.33 9.47 -33.53
C SER A 70 1.20 10.51 -33.64
N ALA A 71 0.41 10.43 -34.72
CA ALA A 71 -0.77 11.26 -34.93
C ALA A 71 -1.76 11.16 -33.74
N HIS A 72 -1.86 9.97 -33.15
CA HIS A 72 -2.77 9.66 -32.05
C HIS A 72 -2.31 10.19 -30.69
N THR A 73 -1.06 10.66 -30.55
CA THR A 73 -0.56 11.21 -29.27
C THR A 73 -1.25 12.55 -28.96
N PRO A 74 -1.88 12.70 -27.77
CA PRO A 74 -2.55 13.94 -27.38
C PRO A 74 -1.61 15.16 -27.38
N THR A 75 -2.11 16.32 -27.82
CA THR A 75 -1.34 17.56 -27.81
C THR A 75 -0.82 17.94 -26.41
N PRO A 76 -1.60 17.81 -25.32
CA PRO A 76 -1.12 18.12 -23.96
C PRO A 76 0.00 17.19 -23.49
N ALA A 77 -0.12 15.88 -23.72
CA ALA A 77 0.94 14.90 -23.41
C ALA A 77 2.23 15.22 -24.20
N THR A 78 2.09 15.52 -25.49
CA THR A 78 3.20 15.94 -26.35
C THR A 78 3.91 17.19 -25.82
N ALA A 79 3.15 18.20 -25.38
CA ALA A 79 3.72 19.42 -24.81
C ALA A 79 4.49 19.15 -23.51
N ARG A 80 3.94 18.33 -22.62
CA ARG A 80 4.56 17.97 -21.32
C ARG A 80 5.79 17.07 -21.49
N ILE A 81 5.83 16.21 -22.52
CA ILE A 81 7.02 15.44 -22.90
C ILE A 81 8.14 16.37 -23.38
N LEU A 82 7.85 17.31 -24.29
CA LEU A 82 8.83 18.26 -24.81
C LEU A 82 9.34 19.24 -23.74
N ASP A 83 8.47 19.73 -22.85
CA ASP A 83 8.89 20.52 -21.68
C ASP A 83 9.77 19.70 -20.73
N THR A 84 9.45 18.43 -20.49
CA THR A 84 10.26 17.53 -19.65
C THR A 84 11.64 17.28 -20.24
N VAL A 85 11.75 17.15 -21.57
CA VAL A 85 13.04 17.12 -22.28
C VAL A 85 13.85 18.39 -22.01
N ALA A 86 13.24 19.58 -22.04
CA ALA A 86 13.95 20.82 -21.71
C ALA A 86 14.38 20.88 -20.23
N ARG A 87 13.53 20.45 -19.29
CA ARG A 87 13.82 20.48 -17.84
C ARG A 87 14.86 19.45 -17.40
N TYR A 88 14.95 18.30 -18.05
CA TYR A 88 15.88 17.22 -17.67
C TYR A 88 17.12 17.13 -18.58
N ALA A 89 17.32 18.07 -19.50
CA ALA A 89 18.60 18.21 -20.21
C ALA A 89 19.71 18.60 -19.21
N PRO A 90 20.81 17.83 -19.08
CA PRO A 90 21.81 18.10 -18.05
C PRO A 90 22.68 19.31 -18.40
N ALA A 91 22.80 20.23 -17.44
CA ALA A 91 23.52 21.49 -17.59
C ALA A 91 25.02 21.29 -17.84
N LEU A 92 25.64 20.40 -17.06
CA LEU A 92 27.06 20.03 -17.08
C LEU A 92 27.20 18.50 -17.00
N PRO A 93 27.09 17.76 -18.12
CA PRO A 93 27.35 16.33 -18.14
C PRO A 93 28.86 16.05 -18.09
N ASP A 94 29.25 14.98 -17.39
CA ASP A 94 30.62 14.44 -17.46
C ASP A 94 30.93 14.03 -18.92
N ALA A 95 32.17 14.24 -19.37
CA ALA A 95 32.65 13.73 -20.66
C ALA A 95 32.58 12.18 -20.75
N ARG A 96 32.49 11.49 -19.60
CA ARG A 96 32.25 10.05 -19.48
C ARG A 96 30.79 9.66 -19.75
N ASP A 97 29.84 10.58 -19.55
CA ASP A 97 28.39 10.36 -19.66
C ASP A 97 27.81 10.81 -21.02
N ILE A 98 28.63 10.85 -22.07
CA ILE A 98 28.17 11.07 -23.46
C ILE A 98 27.26 9.91 -23.94
N HIS A 99 27.44 8.73 -23.34
CA HIS A 99 26.57 7.55 -23.46
C HIS A 99 26.49 6.86 -22.08
N PRO A 100 25.42 7.04 -21.30
CA PRO A 100 25.34 6.51 -19.95
C PRO A 100 25.20 4.98 -19.99
N PRO A 101 25.99 4.22 -19.22
CA PRO A 101 25.87 2.77 -19.19
C PRO A 101 24.44 2.33 -18.79
N LEU A 102 23.83 1.41 -19.54
CA LEU A 102 22.45 0.97 -19.29
C LEU A 102 22.26 0.43 -17.87
N ALA A 103 23.30 -0.19 -17.28
CA ALA A 103 23.29 -0.62 -15.88
C ALA A 103 23.23 0.56 -14.87
N ALA A 104 23.79 1.72 -15.19
CA ALA A 104 23.67 2.93 -14.38
C ALA A 104 22.27 3.54 -14.50
N VAL A 105 21.71 3.60 -15.71
CA VAL A 105 20.31 4.03 -15.92
C VAL A 105 19.34 3.11 -15.17
N THR A 106 19.53 1.80 -15.27
CA THR A 106 18.69 0.77 -14.62
C THR A 106 18.61 0.97 -13.10
N ARG A 107 19.75 1.29 -12.45
CA ARG A 107 19.81 1.56 -11.00
C ARG A 107 19.10 2.85 -10.57
N LEU A 108 18.77 3.72 -11.51
CA LEU A 108 18.14 5.03 -11.29
C LEU A 108 16.68 5.08 -11.78
N LEU A 109 16.17 4.02 -12.42
CA LEU A 109 14.76 3.91 -12.79
C LEU A 109 13.88 3.79 -11.55
N THR A 110 12.82 4.59 -11.51
CA THR A 110 11.81 4.63 -10.45
C THR A 110 10.39 4.38 -10.99
N THR A 111 10.30 3.85 -12.22
CA THR A 111 9.04 3.60 -12.93
C THR A 111 9.23 2.45 -13.92
N GLY A 112 8.30 1.50 -13.89
CA GLY A 112 8.32 0.28 -14.70
C GLY A 112 9.35 -0.76 -14.24
N ALA A 113 9.20 -1.98 -14.76
CA ALA A 113 10.14 -3.07 -14.54
C ALA A 113 11.17 -3.14 -15.67
N PRO A 114 12.48 -2.97 -15.38
CA PRO A 114 13.54 -3.09 -16.39
C PRO A 114 13.87 -4.55 -16.72
N PHE A 115 14.06 -4.86 -18.00
CA PHE A 115 14.46 -6.18 -18.50
C PHE A 115 15.29 -6.09 -19.79
N GLN A 116 15.80 -7.23 -20.24
CA GLN A 116 16.51 -7.40 -21.50
C GLN A 116 15.87 -8.54 -22.29
N ARG A 117 15.87 -8.44 -23.62
CA ARG A 117 15.40 -9.50 -24.53
C ARG A 117 16.60 -10.21 -25.16
N ALA A 118 16.49 -11.51 -25.38
CA ALA A 118 17.56 -12.29 -25.99
C ALA A 118 17.76 -11.88 -27.46
N GLY A 119 18.95 -11.37 -27.80
CA GLY A 119 19.30 -10.96 -29.16
C GLY A 119 18.94 -9.52 -29.55
N GLU A 120 18.16 -8.79 -28.76
CA GLU A 120 17.83 -7.38 -29.01
C GLU A 120 18.72 -6.45 -28.14
N PRO A 121 19.45 -5.49 -28.74
CA PRO A 121 20.27 -4.54 -27.99
C PRO A 121 19.42 -3.50 -27.25
N GLY A 122 19.89 -3.06 -26.08
CA GLY A 122 19.27 -2.00 -25.29
C GLY A 122 18.76 -2.44 -23.92
N LEU A 123 17.90 -1.60 -23.35
CA LEU A 123 17.18 -1.82 -22.10
C LEU A 123 15.69 -1.66 -22.37
N PHE A 124 14.87 -2.63 -21.97
CA PHE A 124 13.42 -2.57 -22.06
C PHE A 124 12.84 -2.26 -20.68
N ILE A 125 11.74 -1.52 -20.64
CA ILE A 125 11.03 -1.14 -19.41
C ILE A 125 9.54 -1.28 -19.66
N GLN A 126 8.88 -2.22 -18.97
CA GLN A 126 7.42 -2.36 -19.01
C GLN A 126 6.76 -1.55 -17.91
N PHE A 127 5.70 -0.79 -18.24
CA PHE A 127 4.90 -0.03 -17.28
C PHE A 127 3.42 -0.13 -17.66
N GLY A 128 2.79 -1.21 -17.20
CA GLY A 128 1.46 -1.64 -17.67
C GLY A 128 1.42 -1.86 -19.17
N HIS A 129 0.53 -1.15 -19.84
CA HIS A 129 0.28 -1.23 -21.29
C HIS A 129 1.35 -0.52 -22.16
N ALA A 130 2.31 0.17 -21.54
CA ALA A 130 3.42 0.83 -22.23
C ALA A 130 4.72 0.04 -22.11
N GLU A 131 5.45 -0.04 -23.22
CA GLU A 131 6.84 -0.50 -23.25
C GLU A 131 7.76 0.65 -23.69
N ALA A 132 8.83 0.90 -22.94
CA ALA A 132 9.93 1.75 -23.35
C ALA A 132 11.15 0.90 -23.73
N TRP A 133 11.83 1.26 -24.81
CA TRP A 133 13.08 0.69 -25.28
C TRP A 133 14.14 1.80 -25.37
N LEU A 134 15.26 1.60 -24.67
CA LEU A 134 16.38 2.53 -24.58
C LEU A 134 17.65 1.91 -25.19
N GLU A 135 18.11 2.47 -26.31
CA GLU A 135 19.35 2.05 -26.98
C GLU A 135 20.21 3.29 -27.31
N GLY A 136 21.43 3.35 -26.76
CA GLY A 136 22.46 4.33 -27.12
C GLY A 136 22.09 5.80 -26.81
N ARG A 137 21.34 6.44 -27.71
CA ARG A 137 20.76 7.80 -27.55
C ARG A 137 19.28 7.86 -27.97
N ARG A 138 18.63 6.71 -28.16
CA ARG A 138 17.23 6.60 -28.57
C ARG A 138 16.40 6.05 -27.43
N LEU A 139 15.33 6.76 -27.08
CA LEU A 139 14.26 6.31 -26.20
C LEU A 139 12.99 6.20 -27.04
N SER A 140 12.55 4.98 -27.33
CA SER A 140 11.27 4.72 -28.00
C SER A 140 10.27 4.22 -26.98
N VAL A 141 9.04 4.72 -27.00
CA VAL A 141 7.95 4.25 -26.15
C VAL A 141 6.74 3.92 -27.01
N THR A 142 6.19 2.72 -26.85
CA THR A 142 5.06 2.18 -27.63
C THR A 142 3.91 1.79 -26.71
N LEU A 143 2.67 1.99 -27.20
CA LEU A 143 1.42 1.74 -26.46
C LEU A 143 0.57 0.71 -27.22
N GLU A 144 0.45 -0.50 -26.67
CA GLU A 144 -0.39 -1.64 -27.14
C GLU A 144 -0.38 -2.02 -28.64
N GLY A 145 0.50 -1.44 -29.47
CA GLY A 145 0.62 -1.81 -30.87
C GLY A 145 1.60 -0.96 -31.69
N PRO A 146 2.00 -1.45 -32.87
CA PRO A 146 2.87 -0.71 -33.78
C PRO A 146 2.18 0.54 -34.32
N GLY A 147 2.83 1.70 -34.19
CA GLY A 147 2.33 2.99 -34.67
C GLY A 147 1.77 3.92 -33.58
N ASN A 148 1.48 3.40 -32.37
CA ASN A 148 1.06 4.21 -31.23
C ASN A 148 2.24 4.44 -30.27
N GLY A 149 2.57 5.72 -30.00
CA GLY A 149 3.66 6.08 -29.11
C GLY A 149 4.53 7.26 -29.58
N VAL A 150 5.75 7.34 -29.03
CA VAL A 150 6.73 8.41 -29.27
C VAL A 150 8.15 7.85 -29.32
N SER A 151 8.94 8.26 -30.33
CA SER A 151 10.37 7.91 -30.46
C SER A 151 11.23 9.16 -30.33
N LEU A 152 11.95 9.31 -29.22
CA LEU A 152 12.89 10.39 -28.94
C LEU A 152 14.31 9.99 -29.36
N ALA A 153 14.96 10.83 -30.17
CA ALA A 153 16.40 10.79 -30.42
C ALA A 153 17.09 11.94 -29.68
N LEU A 154 18.01 11.62 -28.77
CA LEU A 154 18.64 12.54 -27.84
C LEU A 154 20.00 13.02 -28.39
N GLY A 155 20.04 14.23 -28.94
CA GLY A 155 21.25 14.87 -29.46
C GLY A 155 22.05 15.60 -28.39
N GLY A 156 23.37 15.38 -28.39
CA GLY A 156 24.29 15.82 -27.34
C GLY A 156 24.45 14.78 -26.22
N PRO A 157 25.26 15.09 -25.19
CA PRO A 157 25.44 14.24 -24.00
C PRO A 157 24.25 14.31 -23.03
N TRP A 158 23.88 13.15 -22.47
CA TRP A 158 22.76 12.95 -21.54
C TRP A 158 23.17 11.94 -20.46
N ASP A 159 23.24 12.34 -19.20
CA ASP A 159 23.69 11.45 -18.12
C ASP A 159 22.64 10.42 -17.69
N ALA A 160 23.06 9.46 -16.85
CA ALA A 160 22.19 8.38 -16.38
C ALA A 160 20.99 8.89 -15.53
N PRO A 161 21.15 9.82 -14.56
CA PRO A 161 20.04 10.46 -13.88
C PRO A 161 19.02 11.13 -14.81
N SER A 162 19.45 11.94 -15.76
CA SER A 162 18.59 12.61 -16.74
C SER A 162 17.86 11.61 -17.64
N THR A 163 18.57 10.58 -18.11
CA THR A 163 17.99 9.52 -18.96
C THR A 163 16.93 8.71 -18.21
N ALA A 164 17.19 8.34 -16.94
CA ALA A 164 16.22 7.63 -16.11
C ALA A 164 14.99 8.49 -15.78
N ARG A 165 15.19 9.76 -15.42
CA ARG A 165 14.09 10.72 -15.14
C ARG A 165 13.23 10.97 -16.38
N LEU A 166 13.84 11.15 -17.55
CA LEU A 166 13.13 11.33 -18.81
C LEU A 166 12.33 10.07 -19.17
N THR A 167 12.93 8.88 -19.06
CA THR A 167 12.25 7.60 -19.33
C THR A 167 11.02 7.41 -18.45
N ALA A 168 11.18 7.61 -17.13
CA ALA A 168 10.09 7.50 -16.16
C ALA A 168 8.97 8.54 -16.41
N ALA A 169 9.33 9.76 -16.81
CA ALA A 169 8.35 10.80 -17.09
C ALA A 169 7.61 10.58 -18.41
N VAL A 170 8.28 10.18 -19.49
CA VAL A 170 7.63 9.88 -20.78
C VAL A 170 6.64 8.72 -20.63
N LEU A 171 7.01 7.66 -19.89
CA LEU A 171 6.09 6.57 -19.56
C LEU A 171 4.84 7.09 -18.83
N ARG A 172 5.00 7.88 -17.76
CA ARG A 172 3.89 8.44 -16.96
C ARG A 172 2.99 9.42 -17.73
N GLU A 173 3.55 10.16 -18.69
CA GLU A 173 2.81 11.14 -19.52
C GLU A 173 2.11 10.51 -20.75
N LEU A 174 2.49 9.29 -21.14
CA LEU A 174 1.84 8.54 -22.23
C LEU A 174 0.80 7.52 -21.73
N THR A 175 0.84 7.17 -20.45
CA THR A 175 -0.08 6.21 -19.80
C THR A 175 -1.09 6.89 -18.86
N ASP A 176 -1.10 8.22 -18.83
CA ASP A 176 -1.86 9.07 -17.90
C ASP A 176 -1.83 8.61 -16.42
N ALA A 177 -0.70 8.06 -15.97
CA ALA A 177 -0.47 7.46 -14.64
C ALA A 177 -0.71 8.38 -13.43
N ARG A 178 -1.07 9.65 -13.64
CA ARG A 178 -1.53 10.58 -12.60
C ARG A 178 -3.04 10.53 -12.37
N GLN A 179 -3.84 9.96 -13.27
CA GLN A 179 -5.30 9.98 -13.22
C GLN A 179 -5.83 9.37 -11.91
N LEU A 180 -5.58 8.08 -11.66
CA LEU A 180 -6.09 7.41 -10.46
C LEU A 180 -5.53 8.04 -9.17
N ALA A 181 -4.28 8.50 -9.18
CA ALA A 181 -3.70 9.23 -8.04
C ALA A 181 -4.41 10.58 -7.79
N GLY A 182 -4.89 11.25 -8.84
CA GLY A 182 -5.71 12.47 -8.75
C GLY A 182 -7.14 12.19 -8.28
N GLU A 183 -7.75 11.10 -8.72
CA GLU A 183 -9.09 10.64 -8.28
C GLU A 183 -9.08 10.22 -6.81
N VAL A 184 -8.05 9.48 -6.37
CA VAL A 184 -7.82 9.20 -4.94
C VAL A 184 -7.63 10.49 -4.13
N ALA A 185 -6.94 11.49 -4.70
CA ALA A 185 -6.69 12.76 -4.03
C ALA A 185 -7.89 13.73 -3.98
N SER A 186 -8.89 13.58 -4.86
CA SER A 186 -10.13 14.36 -4.78
C SER A 186 -11.18 13.75 -3.86
N LEU A 187 -11.17 12.42 -3.68
CA LEU A 187 -12.07 11.70 -2.78
C LEU A 187 -11.57 11.64 -1.33
N LEU A 188 -10.26 11.73 -1.09
CA LEU A 188 -9.71 11.76 0.26
C LEU A 188 -9.83 13.14 0.91
N LYS A 189 -10.19 13.13 2.20
CA LYS A 189 -10.18 14.34 3.02
C LYS A 189 -8.72 14.76 3.28
N PRO A 190 -8.42 16.08 3.29
CA PRO A 190 -7.09 16.57 3.67
C PRO A 190 -6.63 15.99 5.00
N GLY A 191 -5.40 15.49 5.04
CA GLY A 191 -4.83 14.77 6.18
C GLY A 191 -3.32 14.53 6.00
N PRO A 192 -2.69 13.71 6.86
CA PRO A 192 -1.25 13.44 6.83
C PRO A 192 -0.87 12.44 5.73
N TRP A 193 -1.34 12.69 4.50
CA TRP A 193 -1.28 11.76 3.37
C TRP A 193 -0.52 12.34 2.18
N GLN A 194 0.46 11.59 1.68
CA GLN A 194 1.10 11.83 0.39
C GLN A 194 0.56 10.81 -0.62
N ILE A 195 -0.13 11.29 -1.66
CA ILE A 195 -0.72 10.44 -2.71
C ILE A 195 0.16 10.52 -3.95
N MET A 196 0.49 9.37 -4.54
CA MET A 196 1.44 9.23 -5.64
C MET A 196 0.97 8.23 -6.69
N CYS A 197 1.44 8.38 -7.93
CA CYS A 197 1.40 7.28 -8.91
C CYS A 197 2.19 6.09 -8.37
N ASP A 198 1.67 4.87 -8.55
CA ASP A 198 2.44 3.66 -8.33
C ASP A 198 3.65 3.60 -9.31
N PRO A 199 4.82 3.11 -8.87
CA PRO A 199 5.99 3.02 -9.74
C PRO A 199 5.92 1.81 -10.69
N TRP A 200 5.06 0.82 -10.47
CA TRP A 200 5.03 -0.41 -11.26
C TRP A 200 3.92 -0.43 -12.31
N HIS A 201 2.80 0.24 -12.08
CA HIS A 201 1.66 0.25 -13.00
C HIS A 201 1.00 1.63 -13.09
N PRO A 202 0.59 2.10 -14.29
CA PRO A 202 -0.11 3.39 -14.43
C PRO A 202 -1.49 3.40 -13.77
N ASP A 203 -2.20 2.26 -13.84
CA ASP A 203 -3.54 2.06 -13.25
C ASP A 203 -3.54 1.79 -11.74
N ALA A 204 -2.49 2.24 -11.03
CA ALA A 204 -2.34 2.06 -9.60
C ALA A 204 -1.90 3.36 -8.92
N ALA A 205 -2.45 3.60 -7.73
CA ALA A 205 -2.09 4.71 -6.87
C ALA A 205 -1.52 4.20 -5.54
N LEU A 206 -0.65 5.00 -4.91
CA LEU A 206 -0.11 4.77 -3.58
C LEU A 206 -0.51 5.92 -2.66
N VAL A 207 -1.13 5.59 -1.53
CA VAL A 207 -1.23 6.49 -0.38
C VAL A 207 -0.10 6.16 0.58
N LEU A 208 0.69 7.16 0.95
CA LEU A 208 1.78 7.10 1.92
C LEU A 208 1.45 8.02 3.09
N ALA A 209 1.98 7.70 4.28
CA ALA A 209 2.04 8.70 5.34
C ALA A 209 2.97 9.85 4.92
N ALA A 210 2.53 11.10 5.16
CA ALA A 210 3.30 12.29 4.82
C ALA A 210 4.50 12.47 5.76
N ASP A 211 4.32 12.17 7.05
CA ASP A 211 5.43 11.93 7.96
C ASP A 211 5.90 10.47 7.83
N ARG A 212 7.22 10.28 7.82
CA ARG A 212 7.88 8.97 7.74
C ARG A 212 8.77 8.69 8.95
N SER A 213 8.80 9.59 9.93
CA SER A 213 9.38 9.29 11.23
C SER A 213 8.56 8.18 11.90
N LEU A 214 9.26 7.19 12.46
CA LEU A 214 8.64 6.28 13.40
C LEU A 214 8.49 7.08 14.71
N ASP A 215 7.24 7.32 15.10
CA ASP A 215 6.91 7.86 16.42
C ASP A 215 7.59 6.97 17.50
N PRO A 216 8.39 7.53 18.42
CA PRO A 216 9.01 6.76 19.50
C PRO A 216 8.01 5.96 20.35
N GLU A 217 6.76 6.43 20.47
CA GLU A 217 5.66 5.75 21.17
C GLU A 217 4.93 4.72 20.29
N ASP A 218 5.18 4.72 18.98
CA ASP A 218 4.67 3.73 18.01
C ASP A 218 5.80 3.21 17.07
N PRO A 219 6.81 2.50 17.62
CA PRO A 219 7.94 1.96 16.85
C PRO A 219 7.55 0.82 15.89
N LEU A 220 6.24 0.53 15.76
CA LEU A 220 5.67 -0.49 14.89
C LEU A 220 4.68 0.10 13.87
N GLY A 221 4.64 1.43 13.67
CA GLY A 221 3.84 2.08 12.62
C GLY A 221 2.35 1.75 12.64
N ARG A 222 1.82 1.50 13.84
CA ARG A 222 0.47 1.02 14.13
C ARG A 222 -0.59 2.05 13.77
N ARG A 223 -0.39 3.31 14.18
CA ARG A 223 -1.26 4.46 13.89
C ARG A 223 -1.36 4.73 12.39
N ILE A 224 -0.24 4.67 11.67
CA ILE A 224 -0.19 4.80 10.20
C ILE A 224 -1.04 3.70 9.55
N SER A 225 -0.89 2.46 10.02
CA SER A 225 -1.62 1.31 9.48
C SER A 225 -3.13 1.37 9.77
N TRP A 226 -3.52 1.80 10.96
CA TRP A 226 -4.91 2.08 11.33
C TRP A 226 -5.52 3.20 10.49
N ALA A 227 -4.77 4.29 10.29
CA ALA A 227 -5.22 5.41 9.47
C ALA A 227 -5.33 5.03 7.97
N PHE A 228 -4.48 4.11 7.46
CA PHE A 228 -4.66 3.50 6.14
C PHE A 228 -5.94 2.66 6.05
N ARG A 229 -6.31 1.90 7.09
CA ARG A 229 -7.62 1.21 7.13
C ARG A 229 -8.79 2.19 7.11
N GLY A 230 -8.68 3.31 7.83
CA GLY A 230 -9.66 4.41 7.75
C GLY A 230 -9.80 4.98 6.33
N VAL A 231 -8.67 5.23 5.66
CA VAL A 231 -8.61 5.63 4.24
C VAL A 231 -9.27 4.60 3.33
N GLN A 232 -8.98 3.31 3.50
CA GLN A 232 -9.60 2.22 2.75
C GLN A 232 -11.12 2.15 2.99
N HIS A 233 -11.59 2.31 4.23
CA HIS A 233 -13.02 2.31 4.54
C HIS A 233 -13.74 3.53 3.95
N GLN A 234 -13.13 4.72 3.95
CA GLN A 234 -13.68 5.89 3.26
C GLN A 234 -13.77 5.63 1.75
N LEU A 235 -12.66 5.25 1.11
CA LEU A 235 -12.62 5.10 -0.35
C LEU A 235 -13.52 3.96 -0.85
N ARG A 236 -13.61 2.84 -0.14
CA ARG A 236 -14.52 1.74 -0.48
C ARG A 236 -16.01 2.11 -0.37
N ALA A 237 -16.35 3.15 0.42
CA ALA A 237 -17.72 3.66 0.49
C ALA A 237 -18.08 4.58 -0.70
N GLU A 238 -17.11 5.36 -1.19
CA GLU A 238 -17.28 6.25 -2.35
C GLU A 238 -17.06 5.52 -3.70
N GLN A 239 -16.24 4.47 -3.72
CA GLN A 239 -15.80 3.70 -4.89
C GLN A 239 -15.78 2.20 -4.56
N PRO A 240 -16.87 1.44 -4.79
CA PRO A 240 -16.94 0.03 -4.46
C PRO A 240 -16.07 -0.85 -5.38
N ASP A 241 -15.83 -0.39 -6.61
CA ASP A 241 -15.09 -1.12 -7.67
C ASP A 241 -13.57 -0.92 -7.57
N TRP A 242 -13.08 -0.39 -6.44
CA TRP A 242 -11.67 -0.22 -6.13
C TRP A 242 -11.15 -1.34 -5.22
N GLU A 243 -10.00 -1.89 -5.59
CA GLU A 243 -9.23 -2.85 -4.79
C GLU A 243 -8.15 -2.16 -3.96
N PHE A 244 -7.79 -2.81 -2.85
CA PHE A 244 -6.93 -2.26 -1.81
C PHE A 244 -5.91 -3.30 -1.32
N GLN A 245 -4.64 -2.93 -1.38
CA GLN A 245 -3.52 -3.74 -0.91
C GLN A 245 -2.67 -2.95 0.11
N GLU A 246 -2.72 -3.33 1.39
CA GLU A 246 -1.74 -2.91 2.39
C GLU A 246 -0.34 -3.42 1.98
N LEU A 247 0.65 -2.53 1.84
CA LEU A 247 2.05 -2.91 1.61
C LEU A 247 2.76 -2.97 2.96
N ILE A 248 3.04 -4.18 3.44
CA ILE A 248 3.47 -4.46 4.82
C ILE A 248 5.00 -4.63 4.92
N SER A 249 5.65 -3.92 5.84
CA SER A 249 7.08 -3.93 6.11
C SER A 249 7.59 -5.29 6.66
N VAL A 250 8.91 -5.42 6.82
CA VAL A 250 9.51 -6.54 7.60
C VAL A 250 8.97 -6.57 9.04
N HIS A 251 8.72 -5.42 9.66
CA HIS A 251 8.22 -5.30 11.04
C HIS A 251 6.71 -5.53 11.20
N GLY A 252 5.99 -5.79 10.11
CA GLY A 252 4.55 -6.03 10.12
C GLY A 252 3.67 -4.78 10.02
N SER A 253 4.27 -3.61 9.83
CA SER A 253 3.57 -2.32 9.68
C SER A 253 3.19 -2.03 8.22
N ALA A 254 2.00 -1.49 7.96
CA ALA A 254 1.67 -0.99 6.62
C ALA A 254 2.44 0.32 6.36
N VAL A 255 3.25 0.34 5.31
CA VAL A 255 4.05 1.51 4.89
C VAL A 255 3.43 2.27 3.71
N ALA A 256 2.49 1.63 3.02
CA ALA A 256 1.64 2.25 2.00
C ALA A 256 0.31 1.50 1.91
N LEU A 257 -0.73 2.20 1.44
CA LEU A 257 -1.92 1.58 0.87
C LEU A 257 -1.86 1.73 -0.66
N ARG A 258 -1.83 0.61 -1.39
CA ARG A 258 -1.94 0.58 -2.84
C ARG A 258 -3.40 0.41 -3.24
N ILE A 259 -3.83 1.20 -4.22
CA ILE A 259 -5.20 1.26 -4.73
C ILE A 259 -5.18 0.97 -6.23
N THR A 260 -6.10 0.12 -6.68
CA THR A 260 -6.25 -0.33 -8.09
C THR A 260 -7.73 -0.41 -8.46
N VAL A 261 -8.06 -0.30 -9.75
CA VAL A 261 -9.44 -0.52 -10.24
C VAL A 261 -9.64 -2.00 -10.54
N HIS A 262 -10.73 -2.62 -10.08
CA HIS A 262 -10.95 -4.07 -10.15
C HIS A 262 -10.86 -4.64 -11.57
N ASP A 263 -11.45 -3.96 -12.56
CA ASP A 263 -11.49 -4.40 -13.96
C ASP A 263 -10.16 -4.23 -14.72
N ARG A 264 -9.11 -3.68 -14.09
CA ARG A 264 -7.80 -3.42 -14.72
C ARG A 264 -6.80 -4.49 -14.30
N ALA A 265 -6.04 -5.04 -15.26
CA ALA A 265 -5.10 -6.14 -15.08
C ALA A 265 -3.81 -5.74 -14.34
N VAL A 266 -3.93 -5.22 -13.11
CA VAL A 266 -2.80 -4.74 -12.32
C VAL A 266 -2.17 -5.88 -11.52
N PRO A 267 -0.87 -6.20 -11.71
CA PRO A 267 -0.22 -7.24 -10.93
C PRO A 267 -0.09 -6.83 -9.45
N ARG A 268 -0.36 -7.76 -8.54
CA ARG A 268 -0.19 -7.54 -7.09
C ARG A 268 1.29 -7.43 -6.74
N LEU A 269 1.62 -6.55 -5.80
CA LEU A 269 3.01 -6.43 -5.33
C LEU A 269 3.27 -7.44 -4.21
N VAL A 270 4.36 -8.19 -4.28
CA VAL A 270 4.88 -9.04 -3.21
C VAL A 270 6.10 -8.41 -2.55
N ARG A 271 6.21 -8.62 -1.24
CA ARG A 271 7.31 -8.15 -0.41
C ARG A 271 8.55 -9.01 -0.65
N LYS A 272 9.58 -8.44 -1.29
CA LYS A 272 10.92 -9.04 -1.36
C LYS A 272 11.80 -8.46 -0.25
N VAL A 273 12.23 -9.33 0.65
CA VAL A 273 13.18 -9.00 1.72
C VAL A 273 14.57 -9.33 1.17
N VAL A 274 15.29 -8.31 0.70
CA VAL A 274 16.69 -8.47 0.34
C VAL A 274 17.48 -8.54 1.63
N GLY A 275 18.05 -9.70 1.92
CA GLY A 275 19.10 -9.83 2.93
C GLY A 275 20.40 -9.32 2.34
N ASP A 276 20.82 -8.10 2.66
CA ASP A 276 22.15 -7.61 2.31
C ASP A 276 23.18 -8.50 3.03
N GLY A 277 23.83 -9.39 2.27
CA GLY A 277 24.64 -10.51 2.76
C GLY A 277 25.98 -10.15 3.42
N ALA A 278 26.08 -8.96 4.00
CA ALA A 278 27.28 -8.40 4.61
C ALA A 278 26.91 -7.58 5.87
N SER A 279 26.74 -8.25 7.00
CA SER A 279 26.69 -7.63 8.34
C SER A 279 27.10 -8.64 9.40
N GLY A 280 27.96 -8.23 10.33
CA GLY A 280 28.40 -9.05 11.46
C GLY A 280 27.40 -9.10 12.62
N PRO A 281 27.61 -9.95 13.63
CA PRO A 281 26.74 -10.05 14.80
C PRO A 281 26.92 -8.83 15.74
N GLY A 282 26.32 -7.69 15.39
CA GLY A 282 26.39 -6.47 16.22
C GLY A 282 25.54 -5.30 15.72
N GLU A 283 25.30 -5.15 14.42
CA GLU A 283 24.54 -4.01 13.88
C GLU A 283 23.06 -4.37 13.64
N PRO A 284 22.09 -3.50 13.99
CA PRO A 284 20.68 -3.74 13.73
C PRO A 284 20.41 -3.69 12.21
N GLY A 285 20.10 -4.85 11.63
CA GLY A 285 20.12 -5.07 10.19
C GLY A 285 19.24 -4.10 9.38
N ASN A 286 19.88 -3.41 8.43
CA ASN A 286 19.27 -2.42 7.53
C ASN A 286 18.44 -3.09 6.41
N THR A 287 17.49 -3.95 6.79
CA THR A 287 16.67 -4.77 5.87
C THR A 287 15.68 -3.92 5.08
N ARG A 288 16.18 -3.31 4.00
CA ARG A 288 15.40 -2.48 3.09
C ARG A 288 14.26 -3.28 2.48
N THR A 289 13.04 -3.09 3.00
CA THR A 289 11.85 -3.76 2.46
C THR A 289 11.61 -3.26 1.04
N THR A 290 11.53 -4.17 0.07
CA THR A 290 11.16 -3.86 -1.32
C THR A 290 9.86 -4.55 -1.71
N PHE A 291 9.13 -3.96 -2.64
CA PHE A 291 7.90 -4.51 -3.20
C PHE A 291 8.02 -4.55 -4.71
N THR A 292 7.80 -5.71 -5.32
CA THR A 292 7.83 -5.91 -6.78
C THR A 292 6.56 -6.63 -7.23
N PRO A 293 6.13 -6.50 -8.49
CA PRO A 293 5.11 -7.39 -9.07
C PRO A 293 5.40 -8.87 -8.81
N ALA A 294 4.35 -9.67 -8.62
CA ALA A 294 4.44 -11.12 -8.42
C ALA A 294 5.01 -11.85 -9.65
N ASP A 295 4.69 -11.35 -10.84
CA ASP A 295 4.90 -12.02 -12.11
C ASP A 295 6.28 -11.75 -12.73
N LEU A 296 7.13 -10.99 -12.05
CA LEU A 296 8.53 -10.82 -12.46
C LEU A 296 9.32 -12.09 -12.17
N PRO A 297 10.08 -12.62 -13.16
CA PRO A 297 10.83 -13.86 -13.00
C PRO A 297 11.76 -13.77 -11.79
N THR A 298 11.63 -14.77 -10.91
CA THR A 298 12.45 -14.85 -9.70
C THR A 298 13.86 -15.25 -10.13
N PRO A 299 14.93 -14.63 -9.58
CA PRO A 299 16.25 -15.25 -9.60
C PRO A 299 16.15 -16.69 -9.03
N PRO A 300 16.96 -17.65 -9.48
CA PRO A 300 16.91 -19.02 -8.95
C PRO A 300 17.25 -19.00 -7.45
N ASP A 301 16.24 -19.21 -6.61
CA ASP A 301 16.34 -19.10 -5.16
C ASP A 301 16.13 -20.47 -4.50
N PHE A 302 16.96 -20.78 -3.51
CA PHE A 302 17.03 -22.12 -2.91
C PHE A 302 15.90 -22.34 -1.90
N THR A 303 14.75 -22.79 -2.39
CA THR A 303 13.67 -23.30 -1.54
C THR A 303 13.88 -24.78 -1.22
N PRO A 304 13.98 -25.19 0.06
CA PRO A 304 14.00 -26.60 0.45
C PRO A 304 12.60 -27.23 0.28
N ASP A 305 12.56 -28.53 0.00
CA ASP A 305 11.33 -29.25 -0.33
C ASP A 305 10.25 -29.20 0.77
N PRO A 306 8.96 -29.18 0.39
CA PRO A 306 7.87 -29.36 1.35
C PRO A 306 7.85 -30.81 1.87
N PRO A 307 7.77 -31.05 3.19
CA PRO A 307 7.57 -32.39 3.71
C PRO A 307 6.18 -32.95 3.33
N PRO A 308 6.01 -34.29 3.25
CA PRO A 308 4.74 -34.90 2.89
C PRO A 308 3.60 -34.52 3.85
N GLY A 309 2.39 -34.38 3.32
CA GLY A 309 1.20 -34.02 4.09
C GLY A 309 0.69 -35.16 4.97
N GLU A 310 1.08 -35.16 6.24
CA GLU A 310 0.47 -35.99 7.28
C GLU A 310 -0.70 -35.22 7.96
N ALA A 311 -1.80 -35.91 8.28
CA ALA A 311 -2.97 -35.28 8.89
C ALA A 311 -2.68 -34.95 10.38
N PRO A 312 -2.80 -33.68 10.82
CA PRO A 312 -2.36 -33.29 12.15
C PRO A 312 -3.25 -33.88 13.25
N SER A 313 -2.64 -34.71 14.11
CA SER A 313 -3.22 -35.07 15.41
C SER A 313 -3.22 -33.85 16.34
N LEU A 314 -4.32 -33.63 17.07
CA LEU A 314 -4.47 -32.55 18.05
C LEU A 314 -3.57 -32.76 19.28
N ASP A 315 -2.30 -32.38 19.18
CA ASP A 315 -1.34 -32.41 20.28
C ASP A 315 -1.31 -31.04 20.99
N LEU A 316 -1.98 -30.96 22.15
CA LEU A 316 -2.17 -29.75 22.96
C LEU A 316 -0.87 -29.29 23.64
N ARG A 317 0.02 -28.70 22.85
CA ARG A 317 1.38 -28.31 23.24
C ARG A 317 1.45 -26.99 24.03
N VAL A 318 2.36 -26.98 24.99
CA VAL A 318 2.86 -25.79 25.70
C VAL A 318 4.39 -25.85 25.62
N ALA A 319 5.05 -24.78 25.18
CA ALA A 319 6.51 -24.75 25.11
C ALA A 319 7.15 -24.97 26.49
N SER A 320 8.26 -25.69 26.56
CA SER A 320 8.93 -26.04 27.83
C SER A 320 9.56 -24.84 28.54
N LYS A 321 10.03 -23.85 27.77
CA LYS A 321 10.62 -22.58 28.23
C LYS A 321 9.93 -21.38 27.58
N ASP A 322 10.17 -20.20 28.12
CA ASP A 322 9.81 -18.94 27.45
C ASP A 322 10.84 -18.61 26.36
N GLU A 323 10.38 -17.94 25.32
CA GLU A 323 11.19 -17.39 24.24
C GLU A 323 11.47 -15.90 24.51
N ARG A 324 12.71 -15.46 24.30
CA ARG A 324 13.08 -14.04 24.29
C ARG A 324 12.85 -13.47 22.90
N TRP A 325 11.93 -12.52 22.76
CA TRP A 325 11.68 -11.80 21.52
C TRP A 325 12.04 -10.32 21.67
N LEU A 326 12.62 -9.74 20.60
CA LEU A 326 13.04 -8.33 20.57
C LEU A 326 11.86 -7.36 20.67
N TYR A 327 10.69 -7.77 20.18
CA TYR A 327 9.45 -6.99 20.24
C TYR A 327 8.30 -7.85 20.78
N GLY A 328 7.49 -7.24 21.65
CA GLY A 328 6.31 -7.87 22.23
C GLY A 328 5.63 -6.94 23.23
N VAL A 329 4.31 -7.08 23.37
CA VAL A 329 3.46 -6.16 24.15
C VAL A 329 2.68 -6.93 25.20
N ASN A 330 2.60 -6.39 26.42
CA ASN A 330 1.66 -6.87 27.43
C ASN A 330 0.26 -6.34 27.11
N LEU A 331 -0.41 -6.97 26.14
CA LEU A 331 -1.74 -6.56 25.73
C LEU A 331 -2.73 -6.78 26.88
N GLY A 332 -3.23 -5.67 27.44
CA GLY A 332 -4.23 -5.67 28.50
C GLY A 332 -5.49 -6.44 28.07
N LEU A 333 -6.10 -7.16 29.01
CA LEU A 333 -7.23 -8.06 28.73
C LEU A 333 -8.59 -7.32 28.63
N GLY A 334 -8.57 -5.99 28.39
CA GLY A 334 -9.75 -5.15 28.21
C GLY A 334 -10.53 -5.43 26.93
N ASP A 335 -11.46 -4.56 26.57
CA ASP A 335 -12.67 -4.89 25.79
C ASP A 335 -12.49 -4.97 24.25
N TRP A 336 -11.39 -5.57 23.80
CA TRP A 336 -11.10 -5.81 22.38
C TRP A 336 -11.56 -7.19 21.87
N ALA A 337 -11.94 -7.24 20.59
CA ALA A 337 -12.28 -8.46 19.86
C ALA A 337 -11.11 -8.92 18.96
N TYR A 338 -11.19 -10.13 18.39
CA TYR A 338 -10.30 -10.56 17.31
C TYR A 338 -10.92 -10.23 15.94
N VAL A 339 -10.11 -9.76 14.99
CA VAL A 339 -10.44 -9.60 13.56
C VAL A 339 -9.52 -10.47 12.68
N LEU A 340 -9.90 -10.68 11.42
CA LEU A 340 -9.09 -11.41 10.43
C LEU A 340 -7.96 -10.56 9.87
N ASP A 341 -6.79 -11.17 9.67
CA ASP A 341 -5.71 -10.59 8.89
C ASP A 341 -5.64 -11.22 7.49
N GLY A 342 -5.97 -10.45 6.46
CA GLY A 342 -5.75 -10.80 5.05
C GLY A 342 -7.01 -10.80 4.18
N ASN A 343 -6.85 -10.37 2.93
CA ASN A 343 -7.95 -10.01 2.03
C ASN A 343 -8.34 -11.15 1.05
N THR A 344 -8.19 -12.43 1.41
CA THR A 344 -8.40 -13.56 0.49
C THR A 344 -9.08 -14.79 1.13
N VAL A 345 -10.05 -14.56 2.02
CA VAL A 345 -10.93 -15.63 2.57
C VAL A 345 -12.41 -15.24 2.55
N PHE A 346 -13.28 -16.19 2.23
CA PHE A 346 -14.74 -16.04 2.19
C PHE A 346 -15.42 -17.06 3.12
N TYR A 347 -16.74 -16.97 3.24
CA TYR A 347 -17.51 -17.91 4.06
C TYR A 347 -17.87 -19.21 3.32
N GLY A 348 -17.12 -20.28 3.59
CA GLY A 348 -17.38 -21.61 3.00
C GLY A 348 -18.22 -22.55 3.88
N PRO A 349 -18.50 -23.79 3.41
CA PRO A 349 -19.42 -24.73 4.07
C PRO A 349 -18.78 -25.51 5.24
N GLY A 350 -19.59 -25.93 6.23
CA GLY A 350 -19.17 -26.84 7.30
C GLY A 350 -19.13 -26.22 8.71
N TRP A 351 -18.30 -26.77 9.60
CA TRP A 351 -18.16 -26.27 10.98
C TRP A 351 -17.26 -25.03 11.05
N TYR A 352 -16.08 -25.09 10.45
CA TYR A 352 -15.22 -23.92 10.25
C TYR A 352 -15.91 -22.86 9.36
N PRO A 353 -15.63 -21.56 9.54
CA PRO A 353 -16.24 -20.51 8.71
C PRO A 353 -15.41 -20.10 7.48
N PHE A 354 -14.08 -20.04 7.59
CA PHE A 354 -13.23 -19.35 6.58
C PHE A 354 -12.67 -20.32 5.56
N HIS A 355 -12.86 -20.02 4.28
CA HIS A 355 -12.40 -20.87 3.19
C HIS A 355 -11.65 -20.05 2.14
N GLU A 356 -10.77 -20.76 1.43
CA GLU A 356 -10.08 -20.31 0.23
C GLU A 356 -10.59 -21.10 -0.99
N HIS A 357 -10.42 -20.53 -2.18
CA HIS A 357 -10.78 -21.20 -3.43
C HIS A 357 -9.66 -22.16 -3.81
N VAL A 358 -10.02 -23.41 -4.12
CA VAL A 358 -9.07 -24.33 -4.74
C VAL A 358 -8.87 -23.86 -6.17
N THR A 359 -7.71 -23.29 -6.47
CA THR A 359 -7.32 -22.94 -7.83
C THR A 359 -6.74 -24.14 -8.57
N ARG A 360 -6.83 -24.13 -9.90
CA ARG A 360 -6.03 -24.98 -10.78
C ARG A 360 -5.16 -24.09 -11.66
N ARG A 361 -3.92 -24.50 -11.90
CA ARG A 361 -3.06 -23.84 -12.89
C ARG A 361 -3.47 -24.26 -14.28
N GLU A 362 -3.82 -23.29 -15.10
CA GLU A 362 -3.93 -23.42 -16.54
C GLU A 362 -2.84 -22.61 -17.21
N GLN A 363 -2.37 -23.07 -18.36
CA GLN A 363 -1.55 -22.26 -19.26
C GLN A 363 -2.39 -21.08 -19.75
N ASP A 364 -1.84 -19.86 -19.74
CA ASP A 364 -2.64 -18.69 -20.13
C ASP A 364 -2.82 -18.65 -21.66
N PRO A 365 -4.05 -18.66 -22.19
CA PRO A 365 -4.30 -18.60 -23.64
C PRO A 365 -3.81 -17.30 -24.30
N THR A 366 -3.56 -16.22 -23.56
CA THR A 366 -2.95 -14.99 -24.12
C THR A 366 -1.44 -14.91 -23.90
N ALA A 367 -0.89 -15.70 -22.97
CA ALA A 367 0.53 -15.73 -22.64
C ALA A 367 1.02 -17.18 -22.42
N PRO A 368 1.32 -17.96 -23.48
CA PRO A 368 1.57 -19.40 -23.39
C PRO A 368 2.77 -19.85 -22.54
N LEU A 369 3.64 -18.93 -22.11
CA LEU A 369 4.74 -19.21 -21.19
C LEU A 369 4.34 -19.06 -19.70
N ASN A 370 3.17 -18.47 -19.42
CA ASN A 370 2.66 -18.19 -18.09
C ASN A 370 1.59 -19.22 -17.69
N THR A 371 1.44 -19.45 -16.38
CA THR A 371 0.30 -20.18 -15.82
C THR A 371 -0.55 -19.26 -14.95
N ARG A 372 -1.86 -19.26 -15.17
CA ARG A 372 -2.85 -18.54 -14.36
C ARG A 372 -3.58 -19.50 -13.41
N ASP A 373 -3.87 -19.03 -12.21
CA ASP A 373 -4.61 -19.78 -11.19
C ASP A 373 -6.13 -19.53 -11.33
N ILE A 374 -6.87 -20.52 -11.84
CA ILE A 374 -8.33 -20.41 -12.05
C ILE A 374 -9.10 -21.11 -10.90
N PRO A 375 -10.09 -20.46 -10.27
CA PRO A 375 -10.95 -21.09 -9.27
C PRO A 375 -11.70 -22.31 -9.85
N THR A 376 -11.51 -23.48 -9.24
CA THR A 376 -12.17 -24.75 -9.66
C THR A 376 -13.64 -24.86 -9.24
N GLY A 377 -14.23 -23.80 -8.71
CA GLY A 377 -15.52 -23.82 -7.99
C GLY A 377 -15.48 -24.53 -6.63
N ARG A 378 -14.45 -25.34 -6.35
CA ARG A 378 -14.24 -25.99 -5.05
C ARG A 378 -13.61 -25.03 -4.04
N THR A 379 -13.86 -25.30 -2.76
CA THR A 379 -13.39 -24.51 -1.63
C THR A 379 -12.83 -25.44 -0.55
N VAL A 380 -11.83 -24.97 0.20
CA VAL A 380 -11.24 -25.72 1.32
C VAL A 380 -11.13 -24.83 2.57
N PRO A 381 -11.24 -25.40 3.79
CA PRO A 381 -11.02 -24.65 5.02
C PRO A 381 -9.61 -24.05 5.04
N ALA A 382 -9.52 -22.71 5.06
CA ALA A 382 -8.25 -22.00 5.02
C ALA A 382 -7.55 -22.03 6.39
N ARG A 383 -6.22 -21.88 6.41
CA ARG A 383 -5.49 -21.47 7.63
C ARG A 383 -5.48 -19.95 7.67
N VAL A 384 -5.99 -19.35 8.75
CA VAL A 384 -6.08 -17.88 8.87
C VAL A 384 -5.32 -17.37 10.08
N ARG A 385 -4.83 -16.13 10.00
CA ARG A 385 -4.33 -15.37 11.15
C ARG A 385 -5.44 -14.43 11.64
N ILE A 386 -5.59 -14.32 12.95
CA ILE A 386 -6.49 -13.35 13.59
C ILE A 386 -5.71 -12.48 14.58
N SER A 387 -6.10 -11.22 14.68
CA SER A 387 -5.37 -10.15 15.36
C SER A 387 -6.30 -9.30 16.23
N PRO A 388 -5.90 -8.85 17.43
CA PRO A 388 -6.74 -8.00 18.27
C PRO A 388 -7.10 -6.66 17.62
N ASP A 389 -8.38 -6.30 17.74
CA ASP A 389 -8.96 -5.03 17.30
C ASP A 389 -8.75 -3.96 18.39
N VAL A 390 -7.51 -3.46 18.43
CA VAL A 390 -7.02 -2.37 19.28
C VAL A 390 -6.21 -1.40 18.43
N GLU A 391 -5.97 -0.19 18.94
CA GLU A 391 -5.19 0.93 18.34
C GLU A 391 -3.72 0.59 17.99
N HIS A 392 -3.37 -0.69 17.99
CA HIS A 392 -2.04 -1.26 18.00
C HIS A 392 -2.01 -2.48 17.08
N LEU A 393 -1.27 -2.44 15.94
CA LEU A 393 -1.03 -3.64 15.15
C LEU A 393 -0.41 -4.74 16.01
N SER A 394 -0.99 -5.92 15.92
CA SER A 394 -0.71 -7.05 16.77
C SER A 394 0.74 -7.52 16.63
N CYS A 395 1.53 -7.42 17.71
CA CYS A 395 2.80 -8.14 17.81
C CYS A 395 2.58 -9.64 17.59
N ARG A 396 3.67 -10.38 17.37
CA ARG A 396 3.65 -11.84 17.23
C ARG A 396 3.03 -12.56 18.46
N ASN A 397 2.93 -11.88 19.60
CA ASN A 397 2.30 -12.37 20.84
C ASN A 397 0.88 -11.84 21.07
N GLU A 398 0.30 -11.16 20.10
CA GLU A 398 -1.07 -10.64 20.13
C GLU A 398 -1.95 -11.44 19.16
N TYR A 399 -1.43 -11.73 17.95
CA TYR A 399 -2.10 -12.57 16.95
C TYR A 399 -2.19 -14.06 17.32
N VAL A 400 -3.10 -14.77 16.65
CA VAL A 400 -3.34 -16.21 16.75
C VAL A 400 -3.39 -16.83 15.35
N GLU A 401 -2.72 -17.96 15.17
CA GLU A 401 -2.80 -18.80 13.96
C GLU A 401 -3.92 -19.85 14.16
N LEU A 402 -4.87 -19.93 13.23
CA LEU A 402 -5.99 -20.88 13.27
C LEU A 402 -5.84 -21.95 12.18
N THR A 403 -5.77 -23.22 12.61
CA THR A 403 -5.80 -24.38 11.71
C THR A 403 -7.11 -25.17 11.89
N PRO A 404 -7.90 -25.39 10.83
CA PRO A 404 -9.15 -26.13 10.91
C PRO A 404 -8.92 -27.65 11.05
N VAL A 405 -9.68 -28.29 11.95
CA VAL A 405 -9.65 -29.74 12.21
C VAL A 405 -11.09 -30.27 12.38
N ASP A 406 -11.78 -30.47 11.25
CA ASP A 406 -13.22 -30.82 11.19
C ASP A 406 -14.13 -29.86 11.99
N HIS A 407 -14.68 -30.29 13.13
CA HIS A 407 -15.52 -29.48 14.02
C HIS A 407 -14.73 -28.71 15.07
N ARG A 408 -13.40 -28.82 15.05
CA ARG A 408 -12.46 -28.19 15.96
C ARG A 408 -11.56 -27.21 15.22
N VAL A 409 -10.94 -26.31 15.96
CA VAL A 409 -9.89 -25.42 15.45
C VAL A 409 -8.71 -25.50 16.40
N GLU A 410 -7.53 -25.78 15.86
CA GLU A 410 -6.28 -25.56 16.57
C GLU A 410 -5.97 -24.07 16.55
N ALA A 411 -5.89 -23.44 17.72
CA ALA A 411 -5.60 -22.02 17.90
C ALA A 411 -4.23 -21.87 18.56
N ARG A 412 -3.20 -21.65 17.73
CA ARG A 412 -1.82 -21.46 18.19
C ARG A 412 -1.58 -19.99 18.50
N LEU A 413 -1.15 -19.72 19.72
CA LEU A 413 -0.97 -18.37 20.26
C LEU A 413 0.32 -18.27 21.09
N HIS A 414 0.73 -17.05 21.35
CA HIS A 414 1.83 -16.78 22.28
C HIS A 414 1.31 -15.91 23.43
N LEU A 415 1.66 -16.31 24.65
CA LEU A 415 1.27 -15.64 25.90
C LEU A 415 2.41 -14.74 26.37
N PHE A 416 2.11 -13.57 26.91
CA PHE A 416 3.10 -12.66 27.49
C PHE A 416 3.52 -13.20 28.87
N ALA A 417 4.79 -13.57 29.01
CA ALA A 417 5.36 -14.13 30.24
C ALA A 417 6.13 -13.11 31.09
N GLY A 418 6.53 -11.98 30.51
CA GLY A 418 7.21 -10.90 31.22
C GLY A 418 8.12 -10.07 30.31
N ARG A 419 9.04 -9.32 30.92
CA ARG A 419 10.19 -8.69 30.25
C ARG A 419 11.48 -9.04 30.97
N GLU A 420 12.56 -9.14 30.20
CA GLU A 420 13.91 -9.40 30.68
C GLU A 420 14.88 -8.51 29.91
N HIS A 421 15.45 -7.50 30.58
CA HIS A 421 16.20 -6.42 29.94
C HIS A 421 15.38 -5.79 28.78
N ALA A 422 15.95 -5.72 27.57
CA ALA A 422 15.26 -5.21 26.38
C ALA A 422 14.29 -6.23 25.72
N TYR A 423 14.27 -7.49 26.18
CA TYR A 423 13.47 -8.55 25.55
C TYR A 423 12.10 -8.72 26.22
N THR A 424 11.10 -9.03 25.42
CA THR A 424 9.81 -9.55 25.91
C THR A 424 9.87 -11.07 25.97
N LEU A 425 9.48 -11.64 27.11
CA LEU A 425 9.37 -13.08 27.30
C LEU A 425 7.99 -13.55 26.88
N VAL A 426 7.92 -14.62 26.09
CA VAL A 426 6.65 -15.20 25.64
C VAL A 426 6.62 -16.73 25.72
N ARG A 427 5.43 -17.29 25.94
CA ARG A 427 5.19 -18.74 25.98
C ARG A 427 4.30 -19.15 24.81
N ALA A 428 4.82 -19.96 23.89
CA ALA A 428 4.00 -20.57 22.83
C ALA A 428 3.05 -21.63 23.42
N VAL A 429 1.78 -21.56 23.04
CA VAL A 429 0.69 -22.44 23.52
C VAL A 429 -0.29 -22.73 22.38
N THR A 430 -0.72 -23.99 22.28
CA THR A 430 -1.77 -24.44 21.38
C THR A 430 -3.06 -24.71 22.16
N LEU A 431 -4.18 -24.12 21.74
CA LEU A 431 -5.52 -24.39 22.29
C LEU A 431 -6.37 -25.16 21.28
N GLU A 432 -7.36 -25.92 21.75
CA GLU A 432 -8.43 -26.47 20.90
C GLU A 432 -9.73 -25.70 21.12
N ILE A 433 -10.36 -25.25 20.03
CA ILE A 433 -11.68 -24.61 20.01
C ILE A 433 -12.69 -25.59 19.42
N ASP A 434 -13.57 -26.14 20.26
CA ASP A 434 -14.61 -27.09 19.87
C ASP A 434 -15.87 -26.32 19.41
N LEU A 435 -16.06 -26.20 18.08
CA LEU A 435 -17.17 -25.44 17.48
C LEU A 435 -18.52 -26.17 17.54
N ARG A 436 -18.53 -27.43 18.01
CA ARG A 436 -19.74 -28.24 18.22
C ARG A 436 -20.27 -28.06 19.64
N ALA A 437 -19.42 -28.25 20.65
CA ALA A 437 -19.76 -28.02 22.06
C ALA A 437 -19.65 -26.54 22.49
N LYS A 438 -19.11 -25.66 21.63
CA LYS A 438 -18.91 -24.22 21.88
C LYS A 438 -18.04 -23.95 23.12
N ARG A 439 -16.84 -24.53 23.15
CA ARG A 439 -15.92 -24.44 24.29
C ARG A 439 -14.47 -24.31 23.87
N VAL A 440 -13.67 -23.76 24.77
CA VAL A 440 -12.21 -23.69 24.70
C VAL A 440 -11.63 -24.80 25.56
N LEU A 441 -10.72 -25.60 25.03
CA LEU A 441 -9.95 -26.58 25.79
C LEU A 441 -8.52 -26.08 25.98
N LEU A 442 -8.13 -25.95 27.26
CA LEU A 442 -6.83 -25.46 27.70
C LEU A 442 -5.91 -26.65 28.04
N PRO A 443 -4.70 -26.75 27.47
CA PRO A 443 -3.68 -27.69 27.92
C PRO A 443 -3.46 -27.62 29.44
N PHE A 444 -3.44 -28.77 30.11
CA PHE A 444 -3.27 -28.83 31.56
C PHE A 444 -1.93 -28.28 32.07
N ARG A 445 -0.91 -28.23 31.19
CA ARG A 445 0.46 -27.77 31.49
C ARG A 445 0.66 -26.25 31.37
N ILE A 446 -0.38 -25.45 31.09
CA ILE A 446 -0.23 -23.98 31.07
C ILE A 446 0.13 -23.47 32.48
N PRO A 447 1.22 -22.69 32.64
CA PRO A 447 1.60 -22.11 33.93
C PRO A 447 0.46 -21.28 34.54
N PRO A 448 0.21 -21.34 35.88
CA PRO A 448 -0.94 -20.68 36.50
C PRO A 448 -1.09 -19.19 36.16
N ALA A 449 0.01 -18.44 36.16
CA ALA A 449 0.04 -17.01 35.82
C ALA A 449 -0.45 -16.70 34.38
N LEU A 450 -0.27 -17.64 33.44
CA LEU A 450 -0.63 -17.47 32.03
C LEU A 450 -2.03 -18.03 31.70
N ARG A 451 -2.61 -18.83 32.60
CA ARG A 451 -3.88 -19.54 32.39
C ARG A 451 -5.05 -18.59 32.14
N HIS A 452 -5.10 -17.45 32.83
CA HIS A 452 -6.14 -16.45 32.64
C HIS A 452 -6.06 -15.79 31.24
N GLN A 453 -4.87 -15.39 30.80
CA GLN A 453 -4.67 -14.84 29.45
C GLN A 453 -5.01 -15.86 28.36
N ALA A 454 -4.64 -17.13 28.54
CA ALA A 454 -5.00 -18.20 27.61
C ALA A 454 -6.52 -18.39 27.52
N GLN A 455 -7.23 -18.36 28.64
CA GLN A 455 -8.68 -18.47 28.70
C GLN A 455 -9.39 -17.30 28.02
N VAL A 456 -8.99 -16.06 28.31
CA VAL A 456 -9.58 -14.85 27.68
C VAL A 456 -9.32 -14.82 26.17
N LYS A 457 -8.08 -15.07 25.73
CA LYS A 457 -7.76 -15.14 24.30
C LYS A 457 -8.57 -16.23 23.59
N GLY A 458 -8.53 -17.47 24.11
CA GLY A 458 -9.24 -18.60 23.51
C GLY A 458 -10.75 -18.39 23.42
N GLN A 459 -11.36 -17.73 24.42
CA GLN A 459 -12.77 -17.39 24.39
C GLN A 459 -13.07 -16.41 23.23
N ARG A 460 -12.27 -15.35 23.09
CA ARG A 460 -12.44 -14.38 21.99
C ARG A 460 -12.24 -15.01 20.59
N VAL A 461 -11.38 -16.02 20.47
CA VAL A 461 -11.28 -16.84 19.23
C VAL A 461 -12.61 -17.55 18.96
N LEU A 462 -13.17 -18.25 19.96
CA LEU A 462 -14.46 -18.93 19.84
C LEU A 462 -15.59 -17.96 19.47
N ASP A 463 -15.65 -16.78 20.08
CA ASP A 463 -16.69 -15.79 19.82
C ASP A 463 -16.63 -15.22 18.41
N LEU A 464 -15.43 -14.95 17.88
CA LEU A 464 -15.23 -14.63 16.46
C LEU A 464 -15.72 -15.77 15.55
N MET A 465 -15.39 -17.04 15.84
CA MET A 465 -15.87 -18.17 15.03
C MET A 465 -17.40 -18.28 15.09
N LEU A 466 -18.02 -18.02 16.23
CA LEU A 466 -19.47 -18.05 16.41
C LEU A 466 -20.17 -16.83 15.78
N ALA A 467 -19.49 -15.69 15.65
CA ALA A 467 -19.97 -14.52 14.90
C ALA A 467 -19.91 -14.79 13.39
N ALA A 468 -18.75 -15.21 12.88
CA ALA A 468 -18.53 -15.60 11.49
C ALA A 468 -19.59 -16.61 10.98
N ARG A 469 -19.88 -17.64 11.77
CA ARG A 469 -20.91 -18.64 11.46
C ARG A 469 -22.35 -18.09 11.55
N ARG A 470 -22.60 -16.98 12.27
CA ARG A 470 -23.89 -16.26 12.27
C ARG A 470 -24.04 -15.39 11.01
N GLU A 471 -22.97 -14.75 10.54
CA GLU A 471 -22.98 -13.97 9.30
C GLU A 471 -23.20 -14.83 8.06
N ARG A 472 -22.46 -15.94 7.93
CA ARG A 472 -22.67 -16.91 6.83
C ARG A 472 -24.12 -17.40 6.75
N ARG A 473 -24.77 -17.65 7.90
CA ARG A 473 -26.19 -18.04 7.97
C ARG A 473 -27.17 -16.95 7.55
N ARG A 474 -26.74 -15.69 7.52
CA ARG A 474 -27.51 -14.53 7.05
C ARG A 474 -27.25 -14.20 5.56
N GLY A 475 -26.50 -15.05 4.84
CA GLY A 475 -26.19 -14.85 3.43
C GLY A 475 -25.13 -13.77 3.15
N VAL A 476 -24.39 -13.31 4.19
CA VAL A 476 -23.21 -12.47 3.97
C VAL A 476 -22.15 -13.31 3.23
N LYS A 477 -21.60 -12.78 2.13
CA LYS A 477 -20.64 -13.52 1.27
C LYS A 477 -19.23 -13.59 1.87
N GLU A 478 -18.80 -12.50 2.50
CA GLU A 478 -17.44 -12.29 3.00
C GLU A 478 -17.42 -11.90 4.48
N PRO A 479 -16.33 -12.17 5.23
CA PRO A 479 -16.23 -11.79 6.62
C PRO A 479 -16.28 -10.28 6.85
N ARG A 480 -17.24 -9.81 7.65
CA ARG A 480 -17.27 -8.41 8.09
C ARG A 480 -16.42 -8.29 9.35
N ALA A 481 -15.35 -7.51 9.26
CA ALA A 481 -14.38 -7.34 10.34
C ALA A 481 -14.87 -6.36 11.44
N VAL A 482 -16.08 -6.55 11.96
CA VAL A 482 -16.60 -5.82 13.14
C VAL A 482 -17.44 -6.75 14.01
N LEU A 483 -16.89 -7.18 15.13
CA LEU A 483 -17.70 -7.52 16.31
C LEU A 483 -17.84 -6.26 17.14
N GLY A 484 -19.08 -5.76 17.27
CA GLY A 484 -19.38 -4.59 18.09
C GLY A 484 -19.09 -4.80 19.58
N SER A 485 -19.16 -3.72 20.34
CA SER A 485 -18.84 -3.63 21.78
C SER A 485 -19.26 -4.85 22.59
N TRP A 486 -18.31 -5.40 23.35
CA TRP A 486 -18.46 -6.60 24.17
C TRP A 486 -19.34 -6.34 25.42
N GLU A 487 -20.65 -6.25 25.22
CA GLU A 487 -21.60 -6.28 26.35
C GLU A 487 -21.62 -7.67 26.98
N LEU A 488 -21.21 -7.76 28.25
CA LEU A 488 -21.32 -9.01 29.01
C LEU A 488 -22.80 -9.41 29.11
N SER A 489 -23.14 -10.51 28.46
CA SER A 489 -24.36 -11.27 28.75
C SER A 489 -24.28 -11.77 30.20
N THR A 490 -24.82 -11.00 31.14
CA THR A 490 -24.83 -11.35 32.56
C THR A 490 -25.51 -12.71 32.75
N PRO A 491 -24.97 -13.59 33.61
CA PRO A 491 -25.51 -14.93 33.79
C PRO A 491 -26.95 -14.83 34.29
N ARG A 492 -27.89 -15.38 33.52
CA ARG A 492 -29.33 -15.37 33.78
C ARG A 492 -29.63 -16.12 35.08
N ARG A 493 -29.61 -15.40 36.21
CA ARG A 493 -29.99 -15.93 37.53
C ARG A 493 -31.40 -16.50 37.47
N ALA A 494 -31.62 -17.57 38.22
CA ALA A 494 -32.88 -18.31 38.20
C ALA A 494 -34.04 -17.48 38.77
N THR A 495 -35.18 -17.56 38.09
CA THR A 495 -36.52 -17.47 38.71
C THR A 495 -36.68 -18.59 39.73
N ALA A 496 -37.45 -18.49 40.82
CA ALA A 496 -38.48 -17.52 41.24
C ALA A 496 -38.54 -17.50 42.80
N PRO A 497 -39.61 -17.08 43.51
CA PRO A 497 -40.77 -16.25 43.13
C PRO A 497 -41.06 -15.08 44.12
N ASP A 498 -42.11 -14.31 43.80
CA ASP A 498 -43.09 -13.56 44.64
C ASP A 498 -42.70 -12.83 45.95
N GLY A 499 -43.24 -11.60 46.09
CA GLY A 499 -43.80 -11.14 47.38
C GLY A 499 -43.58 -9.68 47.81
N ALA A 500 -44.53 -8.78 47.50
CA ALA A 500 -44.87 -7.54 48.24
C ALA A 500 -43.77 -6.43 48.41
N SER A 501 -44.06 -5.17 48.79
CA SER A 501 -45.25 -4.32 48.61
C SER A 501 -44.89 -2.84 48.92
N ASP A 502 -45.25 -1.92 48.01
CA ASP A 502 -45.76 -0.54 48.17
C ASP A 502 -45.28 0.42 49.31
N ARG A 503 -45.29 1.76 49.01
CA ARG A 503 -45.20 2.95 49.92
C ARG A 503 -43.84 3.37 50.52
N GLN A 504 -43.59 4.64 50.95
CA GLN A 504 -44.13 6.00 50.65
C GLN A 504 -43.30 7.10 51.40
N THR A 505 -43.42 8.38 51.00
CA THR A 505 -43.13 9.65 51.76
C THR A 505 -41.69 10.17 52.04
N CYS A 506 -41.47 11.44 51.68
CA CYS A 506 -40.62 12.46 52.35
C CYS A 506 -41.48 13.26 53.40
N PRO A 507 -41.10 14.36 54.12
CA PRO A 507 -39.97 15.32 53.97
C PRO A 507 -39.36 15.98 55.27
N GLY A 508 -38.50 17.01 55.13
CA GLY A 508 -38.06 17.98 56.18
C GLY A 508 -36.56 18.37 56.09
N ALA A 509 -36.10 19.63 55.89
CA ALA A 509 -36.09 20.85 56.76
C ALA A 509 -34.93 20.88 57.80
N GLN A 510 -34.22 21.96 58.20
CA GLN A 510 -34.04 23.43 57.91
C GLN A 510 -32.73 23.90 58.67
N ARG A 511 -32.10 25.11 58.68
CA ARG A 511 -32.24 26.49 58.11
C ARG A 511 -30.94 27.35 58.29
N SER A 512 -30.57 28.22 57.32
CA SER A 512 -29.81 29.52 57.47
C SER A 512 -28.38 29.54 58.10
N THR A 513 -27.52 30.59 58.08
CA THR A 513 -27.59 32.06 57.79
C THR A 513 -26.35 32.62 57.00
N SER A 514 -26.40 33.92 56.65
CA SER A 514 -25.31 34.84 56.19
C SER A 514 -25.70 36.28 56.66
N PRO A 515 -25.10 37.45 56.31
CA PRO A 515 -23.89 37.84 55.52
C PRO A 515 -23.01 38.85 56.36
N PRO A 516 -22.41 40.00 55.93
CA PRO A 516 -22.01 40.56 54.60
C PRO A 516 -20.56 41.16 54.49
N SER A 517 -20.22 41.67 53.29
CA SER A 517 -18.98 42.40 52.92
C SER A 517 -19.06 43.94 53.13
N PRO A 518 -17.97 44.71 52.89
CA PRO A 518 -18.07 45.72 51.80
C PRO A 518 -16.77 46.11 51.04
N GLY A 519 -16.94 46.55 49.78
CA GLY A 519 -16.16 47.64 49.13
C GLY A 519 -14.84 47.31 48.39
N GLN A 520 -14.45 48.01 47.32
CA GLN A 520 -15.12 49.01 46.46
C GLN A 520 -14.67 48.91 44.98
N SER A 521 -15.42 49.57 44.09
CA SER A 521 -15.21 49.70 42.61
C SER A 521 -13.97 50.55 42.22
N ARG A 522 -13.49 50.59 40.95
CA ARG A 522 -14.06 51.49 39.90
C ARG A 522 -13.52 51.30 38.44
N THR A 523 -14.45 51.34 37.47
CA THR A 523 -14.40 51.95 36.10
C THR A 523 -13.22 51.77 35.12
N GLY A 524 -13.57 51.38 33.88
CA GLY A 524 -12.83 51.62 32.62
C GLY A 524 -13.74 51.35 31.39
N SER A 525 -13.69 52.17 30.32
CA SER A 525 -14.77 52.27 29.30
C SER A 525 -14.38 51.91 27.85
N ARG A 526 -15.38 51.52 27.03
CA ARG A 526 -15.27 51.19 25.59
C ARG A 526 -15.09 52.42 24.67
N THR A 527 -14.32 52.26 23.57
CA THR A 527 -14.39 52.98 22.26
C THR A 527 -13.45 52.30 21.22
N PHE A 528 -13.65 52.30 19.87
CA PHE A 528 -14.88 52.52 19.07
C PHE A 528 -14.92 51.85 17.66
N ARG A 529 -14.17 52.38 16.65
CA ARG A 529 -14.12 52.00 15.21
C ARG A 529 -12.65 52.21 14.71
N ARG A 530 -12.18 51.86 13.49
CA ARG A 530 -12.78 51.76 12.13
C ARG A 530 -11.92 50.85 11.21
N ALA A 531 -12.27 50.71 9.93
CA ALA A 531 -11.64 49.79 8.97
C ALA A 531 -11.03 50.50 7.73
N TYR A 532 -10.07 49.81 7.08
CA TYR A 532 -9.52 50.03 5.71
C TYR A 532 -8.80 51.40 5.47
N PRO A 533 -7.98 51.58 4.41
CA PRO A 533 -7.74 50.74 3.22
C PRO A 533 -6.79 49.55 3.43
#